data_AF-R9JTP4-F1
#
_entry.id   AF-R9JTP4-F1
#
_cell.length_a   1.000
_cell.length_b   1.000
_cell.length_c   1.000
_cell.angle_alpha   90.00
_cell.angle_beta   90.00
_cell.angle_gamma   90.00
#
_symmetry.space_group_name_H-M   'P 1'
#
loop_
_entity.id
_entity.type
_entity.pdbx_description
1 polymer ?
#
loop_
_entity_poly.entity_id
_entity_poly.type
_entity_poly.pdbx_seq_one_letter_code
_entity_poly.pdbx_strand_id
1 'polypeptide(L)'
;MMGVRKKGRRKIRCSDKDFVWFVKLDDDSPDYILNIVAEDKTLILTCPLHMENPYIISKGAVFQNQAMNGIWHRYLIPFDVPEIITPKFVAALIQWGMRGENALELQWSEAI
;
A
#
# COMPACT_ATOMS: atom_id res chain seq x y z
N MET A 1 4.49 -14.98 -17.76
CA MET A 1 3.90 -14.50 -16.48
C MET A 1 5.03 -13.93 -15.62
N MET A 2 5.04 -12.61 -15.36
CA MET A 2 6.04 -12.00 -14.47
C MET A 2 5.63 -12.18 -13.01
N GLY A 3 6.25 -13.14 -12.35
CA GLY A 3 6.06 -13.44 -10.93
C GLY A 3 6.79 -12.44 -10.03
N VAL A 4 6.19 -12.14 -8.89
CA VAL A 4 6.80 -11.31 -7.84
C VAL A 4 7.94 -12.12 -7.21
N ARG A 5 9.19 -11.62 -7.27
CA ARG A 5 10.37 -12.28 -6.69
C ARG A 5 10.20 -12.45 -5.18
N LYS A 6 10.23 -13.68 -4.67
CA LYS A 6 9.84 -14.02 -3.27
C LYS A 6 10.95 -13.88 -2.22
N LYS A 7 12.23 -13.81 -2.61
CA LYS A 7 13.37 -13.75 -1.69
C LYS A 7 13.36 -12.42 -0.90
N GLY A 8 13.41 -12.49 0.43
CA GLY A 8 13.43 -11.32 1.33
C GLY A 8 12.07 -10.65 1.56
N ARG A 9 10.97 -11.27 1.11
CA ARG A 9 9.61 -10.72 1.25
C ARG A 9 8.77 -11.57 2.17
N ARG A 10 7.89 -10.92 2.92
CA ARG A 10 6.98 -11.58 3.87
C ARG A 10 5.65 -11.86 3.19
N LYS A 11 5.00 -12.95 3.60
CA LYS A 11 3.66 -13.31 3.14
C LYS A 11 2.65 -13.04 4.24
N ILE A 12 1.45 -12.63 3.86
CA ILE A 12 0.31 -12.53 4.76
C ILE A 12 -0.96 -12.88 3.99
N ARG A 13 -1.86 -13.61 4.64
CA ARG A 13 -3.19 -13.89 4.10
C ARG A 13 -4.19 -12.96 4.79
N CYS A 14 -4.96 -12.23 4.00
CA CYS A 14 -5.98 -11.33 4.50
C CYS A 14 -7.29 -11.65 3.76
N SER A 15 -8.32 -12.00 4.53
CA SER A 15 -9.56 -12.56 3.99
C SER A 15 -9.28 -13.83 3.17
N ASP A 16 -9.62 -13.84 1.89
CA ASP A 16 -9.44 -14.93 0.93
C ASP A 16 -8.26 -14.71 -0.02
N LYS A 17 -7.52 -13.61 0.14
CA LYS A 17 -6.40 -13.24 -0.74
C LYS A 17 -5.05 -13.35 -0.04
N ASP A 18 -4.06 -13.80 -0.81
CA ASP A 18 -2.67 -13.86 -0.40
C ASP A 18 -1.92 -12.61 -0.87
N PHE A 19 -1.10 -12.06 0.03
CA PHE A 19 -0.32 -10.85 -0.21
C PHE A 19 1.16 -11.12 0.07
N VAL A 20 2.00 -10.42 -0.69
CA VAL A 20 3.43 -10.29 -0.43
C VAL A 20 3.72 -8.84 -0.04
N TRP A 21 4.48 -8.66 1.05
CA TRP A 21 4.89 -7.34 1.49
C TRP A 21 6.37 -7.27 1.88
N PHE A 22 6.95 -6.09 1.75
CA PHE A 22 8.35 -5.82 2.05
C PHE A 22 8.59 -4.32 2.20
N VAL A 23 9.57 -3.96 3.02
CA VAL A 23 10.08 -2.58 3.12
C VAL A 23 11.37 -2.51 2.29
N LYS A 24 11.54 -1.44 1.52
CA LYS A 24 12.79 -1.12 0.82
C LYS A 24 13.04 0.38 0.86
N LEU A 25 14.29 0.80 0.63
CA LEU A 25 14.57 2.19 0.31
C LEU A 25 13.88 2.53 -1.02
N ASP A 26 13.34 3.72 -1.11
CA ASP A 26 12.90 4.27 -2.38
C ASP A 26 14.09 4.45 -3.32
N ASP A 27 13.84 4.34 -4.62
CA ASP A 27 14.93 4.37 -5.60
C ASP A 27 15.36 5.82 -5.90
N ASP A 28 14.45 6.79 -5.69
CA ASP A 28 14.63 8.21 -6.01
C ASP A 28 14.69 9.12 -4.75
N SER A 29 14.54 8.55 -3.56
CA SER A 29 14.55 9.30 -2.29
C SER A 29 15.22 8.50 -1.17
N PRO A 30 15.69 9.16 -0.09
CA PRO A 30 16.25 8.47 1.07
C PRO A 30 15.18 7.79 1.94
N ASP A 31 13.91 7.80 1.52
CA ASP A 31 12.79 7.35 2.33
C ASP A 31 12.60 5.83 2.23
N TYR A 32 12.19 5.21 3.33
CA TYR A 32 11.76 3.81 3.30
C TYR A 32 10.32 3.73 2.84
N ILE A 33 10.03 2.79 1.93
CA ILE A 33 8.70 2.51 1.43
C ILE A 33 8.27 1.07 1.75
N LEU A 34 7.10 0.94 2.37
CA LEU A 34 6.40 -0.32 2.52
C LEU A 34 5.62 -0.62 1.24
N ASN A 35 5.89 -1.78 0.65
CA ASN A 35 5.19 -2.29 -0.51
C ASN A 35 4.30 -3.46 -0.11
N ILE A 36 3.04 -3.44 -0.55
CA ILE A 36 2.06 -4.50 -0.32
C ILE A 36 1.43 -4.84 -1.68
N VAL A 37 1.49 -6.12 -2.06
CA VAL A 37 1.08 -6.57 -3.39
C VAL A 37 0.24 -7.84 -3.24
N ALA A 38 -1.01 -7.81 -3.70
CA ALA A 38 -1.83 -9.02 -3.84
C ALA A 38 -1.19 -9.95 -4.88
N GLU A 39 -1.22 -11.27 -4.66
CA GLU A 39 -0.65 -12.22 -5.65
C GLU A 39 -1.33 -12.11 -7.02
N ASP A 40 -2.62 -11.78 -7.06
CA ASP A 40 -3.41 -11.51 -8.27
C ASP A 40 -3.19 -10.10 -8.87
N LYS A 41 -2.39 -9.26 -8.21
CA LYS A 41 -2.11 -7.85 -8.56
C LYS A 41 -3.34 -6.93 -8.60
N THR A 42 -4.48 -7.36 -8.07
CA THR A 42 -5.70 -6.53 -8.02
C THR A 42 -5.50 -5.33 -7.10
N LEU A 43 -4.88 -5.54 -5.93
CA LEU A 43 -4.52 -4.49 -4.98
C LEU A 43 -2.99 -4.37 -4.89
N ILE A 44 -2.48 -3.17 -5.14
CA ILE A 44 -1.06 -2.83 -5.03
C ILE A 44 -0.97 -1.50 -4.28
N LEU A 45 -0.34 -1.52 -3.11
CA LEU A 45 -0.20 -0.36 -2.24
C LEU A 45 1.28 -0.07 -1.96
N THR A 46 1.64 1.21 -1.94
CA THR A 46 2.94 1.70 -1.47
C THR A 46 2.73 2.76 -0.40
N CYS A 47 3.33 2.58 0.77
CA CYS A 47 3.31 3.54 1.89
C CYS A 47 4.72 4.08 2.11
N PRO A 48 5.00 5.35 1.80
CA PRO A 48 6.17 6.03 2.34
C PRO A 48 6.10 6.06 3.87
N LEU A 49 7.21 5.74 4.51
CA LEU A 49 7.33 5.66 5.97
C LEU A 49 7.96 6.94 6.51
N HIS A 50 7.72 7.23 7.79
CA HIS A 50 8.28 8.41 8.49
C HIS A 50 7.87 9.77 7.90
N MET A 51 6.70 9.84 7.27
CA MET A 51 6.09 11.08 6.78
C MET A 51 5.29 11.76 7.88
N GLU A 52 5.32 13.10 7.91
CA GLU A 52 4.48 13.91 8.81
C GLU A 52 2.98 13.70 8.53
N ASN A 53 2.61 13.62 7.24
CA ASN A 53 1.26 13.29 6.81
C ASN A 53 1.28 11.96 6.04
N PRO A 54 0.98 10.82 6.70
CA PRO A 54 1.06 9.52 6.06
C PRO A 54 0.01 9.32 4.97
N TYR A 55 0.45 8.81 3.83
CA TYR A 55 -0.41 8.49 2.69
C TYR A 55 -0.04 7.14 2.07
N ILE A 56 -1.01 6.55 1.37
CA ILE A 56 -0.80 5.37 0.53
C ILE A 56 -0.89 5.78 -0.94
N ILE A 57 -0.07 5.14 -1.77
CA ILE A 57 -0.19 5.17 -3.22
C ILE A 57 -0.85 3.86 -3.65
N SER A 58 -2.04 3.96 -4.26
CA SER A 58 -2.69 2.83 -4.91
C SER A 58 -2.25 2.74 -6.38
N LYS A 59 -1.78 1.55 -6.78
CA LYS A 59 -1.28 1.25 -8.12
C LYS A 59 -1.97 0.02 -8.75
N GLY A 60 -2.92 -0.57 -8.02
CA GLY A 60 -3.63 -1.78 -8.42
C GLY A 60 -4.82 -1.49 -9.34
N ALA A 61 -5.44 -2.56 -9.84
CA ALA A 61 -6.68 -2.47 -10.60
C ALA A 61 -7.90 -2.15 -9.73
N VAL A 62 -7.82 -2.40 -8.42
CA VAL A 62 -8.90 -2.22 -7.45
C VAL A 62 -8.37 -1.55 -6.17
N PHE A 63 -9.14 -0.59 -5.65
CA PHE A 63 -8.95 0.02 -4.34
C PHE A 63 -10.31 0.33 -3.72
N GLN A 64 -10.50 0.02 -2.44
CA GLN A 64 -11.77 0.18 -1.71
C GLN A 64 -12.98 -0.39 -2.46
N ASN A 65 -12.83 -1.60 -3.02
CA ASN A 65 -13.81 -2.28 -3.88
C ASN A 65 -14.24 -1.52 -5.16
N GLN A 66 -13.49 -0.50 -5.57
CA GLN A 66 -13.73 0.25 -6.80
C GLN A 66 -12.65 -0.04 -7.84
N ALA A 67 -13.06 -0.14 -9.11
CA ALA A 67 -12.13 -0.29 -10.22
C ALA A 67 -11.36 1.02 -10.44
N MET A 68 -10.04 0.91 -10.58
CA MET A 68 -9.16 2.05 -10.81
C MET A 68 -8.94 2.26 -12.31
N ASN A 69 -8.68 3.51 -12.71
CA ASN A 69 -8.51 3.92 -14.12
C ASN A 69 -7.10 3.64 -14.70
N GLY A 70 -6.25 2.93 -13.95
CA GLY A 70 -4.87 2.64 -14.34
C GLY A 70 -3.85 3.73 -14.01
N ILE A 71 -4.26 4.83 -13.39
CA ILE A 71 -3.40 5.89 -12.87
C ILE A 71 -3.08 5.62 -11.40
N TRP A 72 -1.96 6.16 -10.90
CA TRP A 72 -1.62 6.09 -9.49
C TRP A 72 -2.34 7.18 -8.70
N HIS A 73 -3.06 6.75 -7.67
CA HIS A 73 -3.80 7.62 -6.78
C HIS A 73 -3.17 7.63 -5.40
N ARG A 74 -3.21 8.78 -4.71
CA ARG A 74 -2.69 8.95 -3.36
C ARG A 74 -3.85 9.16 -2.40
N TYR A 75 -3.83 8.50 -1.24
CA TYR A 75 -4.87 8.65 -0.23
C TYR A 75 -4.27 8.81 1.15
N LEU A 76 -4.81 9.71 1.98
CA LEU A 76 -4.41 9.83 3.38
C LEU A 76 -4.76 8.55 4.14
N ILE A 77 -3.84 8.12 5.00
CA ILE A 77 -4.05 6.98 5.88
C ILE A 77 -4.82 7.48 7.11
N PRO A 78 -6.00 6.92 7.43
CA PRO A 78 -6.84 7.41 8.53
C PRO A 78 -6.40 6.91 9.92
N PHE A 79 -5.17 6.42 10.06
CA PHE A 79 -4.61 5.88 11.30
C PHE A 79 -3.09 6.00 11.31
N ASP A 80 -2.52 5.96 12.52
CA ASP A 80 -1.09 6.15 12.74
C ASP A 80 -0.25 5.04 12.08
N VAL A 81 0.85 5.47 11.45
CA VAL A 81 1.87 4.57 10.92
C VAL A 81 2.88 4.28 12.03
N PRO A 82 3.04 3.02 12.47
CA PRO A 82 3.98 2.70 13.54
C PRO A 82 5.42 2.83 13.05
N GLU A 83 6.32 3.16 13.98
CA GLU A 83 7.78 3.21 13.72
C GLU A 83 8.31 1.85 13.23
N ILE A 84 7.81 0.75 13.80
CA ILE A 84 8.15 -0.62 13.40
C ILE A 84 6.99 -1.23 12.61
N ILE A 85 7.24 -1.58 11.35
CA ILE A 85 6.23 -2.22 10.50
C ILE A 85 5.97 -3.65 10.94
N THR A 86 4.74 -3.89 11.39
CA THR A 86 4.27 -5.20 11.86
C THR A 86 3.29 -5.85 10.88
N PRO A 87 3.14 -7.19 10.90
CA PRO A 87 2.08 -7.87 10.16
C PRO A 87 0.68 -7.35 10.50
N LYS A 88 0.44 -6.92 11.75
CA LYS A 88 -0.84 -6.36 12.21
C LYS A 88 -1.16 -5.05 11.48
N PHE A 89 -0.18 -4.14 11.38
CA PHE A 89 -0.34 -2.90 10.65
C PHE A 89 -0.55 -3.15 9.14
N VAL A 90 0.23 -4.06 8.56
CA VAL A 90 0.06 -4.46 7.16
C VAL A 90 -1.35 -5.03 6.90
N ALA A 91 -1.86 -5.87 7.80
CA ALA A 91 -3.21 -6.39 7.71
C ALA A 91 -4.27 -5.27 7.79
N ALA A 92 -4.09 -4.28 8.67
CA ALA A 92 -4.98 -3.13 8.78
C ALA A 92 -5.00 -2.30 7.49
N LEU A 93 -3.84 -2.01 6.90
CA LEU A 93 -3.73 -1.35 5.59
C LEU A 93 -4.41 -2.15 4.48
N ILE A 94 -4.22 -3.47 4.45
CA ILE A 94 -4.88 -4.33 3.45
C ILE A 94 -6.40 -4.29 3.63
N GLN A 95 -6.90 -4.45 4.85
CA GLN A 95 -8.35 -4.41 5.11
C GLN A 95 -8.94 -3.05 4.74
N TRP A 96 -8.26 -1.96 5.08
CA TRP A 96 -8.67 -0.61 4.67
C TRP A 96 -8.64 -0.42 3.15
N GLY A 97 -7.58 -0.87 2.47
CA GLY A 97 -7.48 -0.78 1.01
C GLY A 97 -8.45 -1.70 0.26
N MET A 98 -8.94 -2.77 0.88
CA MET A 98 -9.95 -3.66 0.29
C MET A 98 -11.38 -3.17 0.57
N ARG A 99 -11.68 -2.80 1.83
CA ARG A 99 -13.06 -2.64 2.34
C ARG A 99 -13.34 -1.28 2.95
N GLY A 100 -12.35 -0.40 3.04
CA GLY A 100 -12.59 0.97 3.46
C GLY A 100 -13.50 1.68 2.46
N GLU A 101 -14.01 2.82 2.87
CA GLU A 101 -14.85 3.69 2.04
C GLU A 101 -14.39 5.13 2.21
N ASN A 102 -14.63 5.96 1.20
CA ASN A 102 -14.40 7.40 1.24
C ASN A 102 -12.96 7.79 1.63
N ALA A 103 -11.96 7.07 1.13
CA ALA A 103 -10.57 7.49 1.29
C ALA A 103 -10.38 8.92 0.76
N LEU A 104 -9.74 9.78 1.56
CA LEU A 104 -9.45 11.15 1.15
C LEU A 104 -8.28 11.16 0.17
N GLU A 105 -8.58 11.40 -1.10
CA GLU A 105 -7.59 11.46 -2.17
C GLU A 105 -6.79 12.75 -2.11
N LEU A 106 -5.47 12.64 -2.28
CA LEU A 106 -4.54 13.76 -2.36
C LEU A 106 -4.22 14.07 -3.82
N GLN A 107 -4.41 15.32 -4.23
CA GLN A 107 -3.99 15.78 -5.56
C GLN A 107 -2.47 15.90 -5.61
N TRP A 108 -1.86 15.45 -6.71
CA TRP A 108 -0.40 15.53 -6.89
C TRP A 108 0.17 16.95 -6.84
N SER A 109 -0.66 17.98 -7.01
CA SER A 109 -0.30 19.40 -6.94
C SER A 109 -0.23 19.96 -5.53
N GLU A 110 -0.76 19.26 -4.52
CA GLU A 110 -0.66 19.68 -3.13
C GLU A 110 0.59 19.03 -2.55
N ALA A 111 1.67 19.82 -2.51
CA ALA A 111 2.88 19.43 -1.80
C ALA A 111 2.51 19.18 -0.34
N ILE A 112 2.83 17.97 0.12
CA ILE A 112 2.76 17.55 1.53
C ILE A 112 4.05 18.01 2.20
#